data_AF-A0A0C3NM16-F1
#
_entry.id   AF-A0A0C3NM16-F1
#
_cell.length_a   1.000
_cell.length_b   1.000
_cell.length_c   1.000
_cell.angle_alpha   90.00
_cell.angle_beta   90.00
_cell.angle_gamma   90.00
#
_symmetry.space_group_name_H-M   'P 1'
#
loop_
_entity.id
_entity.type
_entity.pdbx_description
1 polymer ?
#
loop_
_entity_poly.entity_id
_entity_poly.type
_entity_poly.pdbx_seq_one_letter_code
_entity_poly.pdbx_strand_id
1 'polypeptide(L)'
;MAPPKRPPCQVCKQQESRYTCARCTTQYCSVPCYKQHKGGNCCAVTDPSFILERDQPDATSGPSTGDLTIDVKPSSPPLRPLTSLKWPYVPEESAYPDPLKRDDPKPLQTRQYEAIATSPAIRKALAANPRLPEVLSSIDRLRGEDREEALQRALGVSASDANRSQRGVPSAQSDEDVKALRDLAEAIELAVRGGKQDALGLDWGD
;
A
#
# COMPACT_ATOMS: atom_id res chain seq x y z
N MET A 1 -41.56 23.81 -24.72
CA MET A 1 -40.25 24.04 -25.38
C MET A 1 -39.78 22.71 -25.97
N ALA A 2 -39.55 22.66 -27.29
CA ALA A 2 -39.03 21.45 -27.94
C ALA A 2 -37.54 21.26 -27.57
N PRO A 3 -37.07 20.02 -27.37
CA PRO A 3 -35.67 19.76 -27.04
C PRO A 3 -34.76 20.20 -28.21
N PRO A 4 -33.56 20.75 -27.91
CA PRO A 4 -32.62 21.17 -28.95
C PRO A 4 -32.18 19.96 -29.79
N LYS A 5 -32.22 20.11 -31.12
CA LYS A 5 -31.79 19.07 -32.06
C LYS A 5 -30.31 18.77 -31.82
N ARG A 6 -29.98 17.49 -31.61
CA ARG A 6 -28.61 17.07 -31.35
C ARG A 6 -27.82 17.04 -32.67
N PRO A 7 -26.55 17.48 -32.66
CA PRO A 7 -25.68 17.39 -33.82
C PRO A 7 -25.47 15.92 -34.25
N PRO A 8 -25.22 15.65 -35.55
CA PRO A 8 -24.99 14.29 -36.04
C PRO A 8 -23.67 13.71 -35.53
N CYS A 9 -23.60 12.38 -35.46
CA CYS A 9 -22.40 11.62 -35.11
C CYS A 9 -21.24 11.97 -36.06
N GLN A 10 -20.10 12.38 -35.51
CA GLN A 10 -18.92 12.76 -36.29
C GLN A 10 -18.18 11.54 -36.87
N VAL A 11 -18.47 10.33 -36.39
CA VAL A 11 -17.84 9.07 -36.87
C VAL A 11 -18.59 8.49 -38.06
N CYS A 12 -19.92 8.28 -37.93
CA CYS A 12 -20.72 7.65 -38.98
C CYS A 12 -21.61 8.61 -39.78
N LYS A 13 -21.89 9.81 -39.28
CA LYS A 13 -22.77 10.84 -39.88
C LYS A 13 -24.20 10.39 -40.21
N GLN A 14 -24.63 9.22 -39.74
CA GLN A 14 -25.95 8.63 -40.06
C GLN A 14 -27.01 8.93 -39.00
N GLN A 15 -26.62 9.13 -37.75
CA GLN A 15 -27.52 9.28 -36.61
C GLN A 15 -27.12 10.47 -35.75
N GLU A 16 -28.05 11.01 -34.98
CA GLU A 16 -27.78 12.03 -33.96
C GLU A 16 -26.78 11.52 -32.91
N SER A 17 -25.92 12.41 -32.44
CA SER A 17 -24.94 12.07 -31.40
C SER A 17 -25.62 11.86 -30.04
N ARG A 18 -25.21 10.79 -29.36
CA ARG A 18 -25.71 10.45 -28.02
C ARG A 18 -24.69 10.71 -26.93
N TYR A 19 -23.41 10.69 -27.28
CA TYR A 19 -22.28 10.75 -26.35
C TYR A 19 -21.17 11.65 -26.90
N THR A 20 -20.29 12.10 -26.01
CA THR A 20 -19.12 12.94 -26.31
C THR A 20 -17.87 12.33 -25.71
N CYS A 21 -16.79 12.21 -26.47
CA CYS A 21 -15.52 11.69 -25.98
C CYS A 21 -14.88 12.67 -24.99
N ALA A 22 -14.46 12.19 -23.81
CA ALA A 22 -13.80 13.02 -22.79
C ALA A 22 -12.39 13.50 -23.19
N ARG A 23 -11.73 12.87 -24.17
CA ARG A 23 -10.35 13.20 -24.57
C ARG A 23 -10.27 14.26 -25.66
N CYS A 24 -11.07 14.12 -26.71
CA CYS A 24 -10.99 14.95 -27.92
C CYS A 24 -12.34 15.59 -28.29
N THR A 25 -13.33 15.53 -27.38
CA THR A 25 -14.67 16.10 -27.54
C THR A 25 -15.47 15.64 -28.77
N THR A 26 -15.04 14.56 -29.43
CA THR A 26 -15.72 13.98 -30.59
C THR A 26 -17.10 13.43 -30.21
N GLN A 27 -18.13 13.82 -30.96
CA GLN A 27 -19.52 13.43 -30.73
C GLN A 27 -19.86 12.14 -31.50
N TYR A 28 -20.39 11.13 -30.80
CA TYR A 28 -20.69 9.81 -31.38
C TYR A 28 -22.05 9.26 -30.96
N CYS A 29 -22.64 8.38 -31.77
CA CYS A 29 -23.97 7.82 -31.52
C CYS A 29 -23.95 6.51 -30.70
N SER A 30 -22.86 5.74 -30.75
CA SER A 30 -22.81 4.38 -30.16
C SER A 30 -21.38 3.88 -29.89
N VAL A 31 -21.26 2.81 -29.10
CA VAL A 31 -19.99 2.13 -28.79
C VAL A 31 -19.16 1.72 -30.02
N PRO A 32 -19.71 1.18 -31.13
CA PRO A 32 -18.90 0.88 -32.31
C PRO A 32 -18.28 2.15 -32.93
N CYS A 33 -19.02 3.27 -32.96
CA CYS A 33 -18.46 4.55 -33.38
C CYS A 33 -17.34 5.00 -32.43
N TYR A 34 -17.50 4.81 -31.11
CA TYR A 34 -16.43 5.12 -30.14
C TYR A 34 -15.14 4.32 -30.41
N LYS A 35 -15.25 3.01 -30.70
CA LYS A 35 -14.10 2.14 -31.00
C LYS A 35 -13.41 2.53 -32.31
N GLN A 36 -14.18 2.82 -33.35
CA GLN A 36 -13.65 3.27 -34.64
C GLN A 36 -12.91 4.59 -34.51
N HIS A 37 -13.47 5.53 -33.74
CA HIS A 37 -12.79 6.78 -33.42
C HIS A 37 -11.56 6.55 -32.53
N LYS A 38 -11.62 5.65 -31.53
CA LYS A 38 -10.48 5.32 -30.64
C LYS A 38 -9.28 4.78 -31.41
N GLY A 39 -9.53 4.01 -32.47
CA GLY A 39 -8.48 3.43 -33.30
C GLY A 39 -7.89 4.35 -34.38
N GLY A 40 -8.56 5.47 -34.71
CA GLY A 40 -8.14 6.35 -35.83
C GLY A 40 -7.81 7.79 -35.46
N ASN A 41 -8.66 8.45 -34.65
CA ASN A 41 -8.64 9.91 -34.47
C ASN A 41 -8.78 10.36 -33.00
N CYS A 42 -8.84 9.43 -32.05
CA CYS A 42 -8.80 9.75 -30.62
C CYS A 42 -7.35 9.85 -30.16
N CYS A 43 -6.75 11.03 -30.35
CA CYS A 43 -5.43 11.37 -29.82
C CYS A 43 -4.30 10.47 -30.35
N ALA A 44 -3.66 10.86 -31.46
CA ALA A 44 -2.31 10.40 -31.72
C ALA A 44 -1.38 10.98 -30.64
N VAL A 45 -0.89 10.08 -29.78
CA VAL A 45 0.26 10.18 -28.87
C VAL A 45 0.17 11.19 -27.71
N THR A 46 -0.06 10.66 -26.51
CA THR A 46 0.90 10.75 -25.39
C THR A 46 0.70 9.52 -24.53
N ASP A 47 1.46 8.48 -24.86
CA ASP A 47 1.83 7.44 -23.91
C ASP A 47 3.02 8.02 -23.11
N PRO A 48 2.96 8.21 -21.78
CA PRO A 48 4.03 8.85 -21.02
C PRO A 48 5.18 7.88 -20.70
N SER A 49 5.41 6.90 -21.56
CA SER A 49 6.43 5.86 -21.35
C SER A 49 7.36 5.83 -22.56
N PHE A 50 8.63 6.17 -22.31
CA PHE A 50 9.81 6.04 -23.20
C PHE A 50 10.03 7.13 -24.28
N ILE A 51 10.96 8.06 -24.03
CA ILE A 51 12.32 8.12 -24.65
C ILE A 51 13.03 9.43 -24.22
N LEU A 52 14.30 9.25 -23.86
CA LEU A 52 15.34 10.24 -23.55
C LEU A 52 15.82 11.04 -24.78
N GLU A 53 16.41 12.20 -24.51
CA GLU A 53 17.40 12.95 -25.33
C GLU A 53 16.99 13.45 -26.73
N ARG A 54 17.10 14.78 -26.95
CA ARG A 54 18.27 15.39 -27.61
C ARG A 54 18.08 16.89 -27.91
N ASP A 55 19.17 17.61 -27.65
CA ASP A 55 19.68 18.88 -28.19
C ASP A 55 19.03 20.25 -27.96
N GLN A 56 20.00 21.13 -27.69
CA GLN A 56 20.05 22.57 -27.44
C GLN A 56 19.81 23.39 -28.73
N PRO A 57 19.63 24.73 -28.63
CA PRO A 57 20.82 25.58 -28.78
C PRO A 57 20.88 26.84 -27.88
N ASP A 58 22.13 27.08 -27.44
CA ASP A 58 22.87 28.35 -27.33
C ASP A 58 22.42 29.48 -26.37
N ALA A 59 23.24 29.76 -25.34
CA ALA A 59 24.19 30.88 -25.34
C ALA A 59 24.77 31.21 -23.94
N THR A 60 26.08 31.51 -23.91
CA THR A 60 26.78 32.45 -22.98
C THR A 60 27.45 31.91 -21.69
N SER A 61 28.70 31.48 -21.86
CA SER A 61 29.93 31.79 -21.08
C SER A 61 29.91 32.05 -19.55
N GLY A 62 30.70 31.27 -18.79
CA GLY A 62 31.26 31.64 -17.46
C GLY A 62 31.73 30.43 -16.62
N PRO A 63 32.79 30.52 -15.78
CA PRO A 63 33.85 29.52 -15.76
C PRO A 63 33.81 28.46 -14.63
N SER A 64 34.59 27.41 -14.90
CA SER A 64 34.97 26.25 -14.10
C SER A 64 35.15 26.49 -12.60
N THR A 65 34.47 25.66 -11.79
CA THR A 65 34.99 25.21 -10.49
C THR A 65 34.68 23.72 -10.38
N GLY A 66 35.72 22.90 -10.19
CA GLY A 66 35.61 21.45 -10.18
C GLY A 66 34.72 20.98 -9.03
N ASP A 67 33.65 20.27 -9.38
CA ASP A 67 32.79 19.60 -8.43
C ASP A 67 33.23 18.14 -8.29
N LEU A 68 33.51 17.75 -7.05
CA LEU A 68 33.96 16.43 -6.67
C LEU A 68 32.77 15.50 -6.79
N THR A 69 32.76 14.65 -7.81
CA THR A 69 31.82 13.54 -7.93
C THR A 69 32.06 12.58 -6.77
N ILE A 70 31.25 12.70 -5.71
CA ILE A 70 31.11 11.67 -4.69
C ILE A 70 30.43 10.48 -5.37
N ASP A 71 31.20 9.43 -5.58
CA ASP A 71 30.75 8.12 -6.03
C ASP A 71 29.89 7.49 -4.92
N VAL A 72 28.63 7.90 -4.83
CA VAL A 72 27.63 7.26 -3.95
C VAL A 72 27.20 5.97 -4.64
N LYS A 73 27.95 4.90 -4.36
CA LYS A 73 27.53 3.53 -4.62
C LYS A 73 26.13 3.32 -3.98
N PRO A 74 25.05 3.12 -4.76
CA PRO A 74 23.74 2.86 -4.16
C PRO A 74 23.82 1.52 -3.42
N SER A 75 23.81 1.58 -2.09
CA SER A 75 24.14 0.46 -1.20
C SER A 75 22.99 -0.51 -0.94
N SER A 76 21.95 -0.53 -1.78
CA SER A 76 20.89 -1.53 -1.65
C SER A 76 20.16 -1.73 -2.97
N PRO A 77 19.65 -2.95 -3.23
CA PRO A 77 18.79 -3.20 -4.37
C PRO A 77 17.55 -2.29 -4.31
N PRO A 78 17.03 -1.84 -5.46
CA PRO A 78 15.86 -0.98 -5.50
C PRO A 78 14.65 -1.68 -4.85
N LEU A 79 13.93 -0.95 -4.01
CA LEU A 79 12.75 -1.47 -3.33
C LEU A 79 11.66 -1.82 -4.35
N ARG A 80 10.90 -2.90 -4.08
CA ARG A 80 9.75 -3.26 -4.92
C ARG A 80 8.69 -2.16 -4.82
N PRO A 81 8.05 -1.77 -5.93
CA PRO A 81 7.00 -0.74 -5.90
C PRO A 81 5.78 -1.27 -5.14
N LEU A 82 5.10 -0.38 -4.39
CA LEU A 82 3.90 -0.72 -3.61
C LEU A 82 2.75 -1.27 -4.48
N THR A 83 2.69 -0.85 -5.75
CA THR A 83 1.72 -1.31 -6.75
C THR A 83 1.95 -2.77 -7.19
N SER A 84 3.12 -3.35 -6.92
CA SER A 84 3.39 -4.77 -7.19
C SER A 84 2.71 -5.70 -6.17
N LEU A 85 2.24 -5.18 -5.04
CA LEU A 85 1.63 -5.99 -3.98
C LEU A 85 0.13 -6.13 -4.24
N LYS A 86 -0.37 -7.36 -4.06
CA LYS A 86 -1.80 -7.66 -4.12
C LYS A 86 -2.42 -7.37 -2.75
N TRP A 87 -2.81 -6.12 -2.54
CA TRP A 87 -3.51 -5.71 -1.33
C TRP A 87 -4.91 -6.35 -1.27
N PRO A 88 -5.36 -6.83 -0.10
CA PRO A 88 -6.74 -7.27 0.06
C PRO A 88 -7.68 -6.09 -0.19
N TYR A 89 -8.84 -6.36 -0.79
CA TYR A 89 -9.88 -5.34 -0.89
C TYR A 89 -10.44 -5.07 0.50
N VAL A 90 -10.34 -3.82 0.95
CA VAL A 90 -10.93 -3.34 2.20
C VAL A 90 -12.12 -2.46 1.84
N PRO A 91 -13.36 -2.82 2.25
CA PRO A 91 -14.52 -1.96 2.07
C PRO A 91 -14.32 -0.60 2.75
N GLU A 92 -14.83 0.47 2.14
CA GLU A 92 -14.85 1.79 2.77
C GLU A 92 -15.74 1.77 4.02
N GLU A 93 -15.34 2.51 5.06
CA GLU A 93 -16.11 2.58 6.31
C GLU A 93 -17.50 3.16 6.05
N SER A 94 -18.52 2.56 6.67
CA SER A 94 -19.88 3.11 6.59
C SER A 94 -19.92 4.49 7.25
N ALA A 95 -20.55 5.45 6.56
CA ALA A 95 -20.75 6.80 7.11
C ALA A 95 -21.60 6.80 8.40
N TYR A 96 -22.35 5.72 8.65
CA TYR A 96 -23.09 5.49 9.88
C TYR A 96 -22.55 4.22 10.55
N PRO A 97 -21.69 4.34 11.58
CA PRO A 97 -21.21 3.19 12.33
C PRO A 97 -22.34 2.65 13.21
N ASP A 98 -22.50 1.33 13.23
CA ASP A 98 -23.44 0.66 14.13
C ASP A 98 -22.98 0.86 15.59
N PRO A 99 -23.80 1.48 16.46
CA PRO A 99 -23.41 1.75 17.84
C PRO A 99 -23.08 0.49 18.64
N LEU A 100 -23.65 -0.68 18.26
CA LEU A 100 -23.33 -1.95 18.93
C LEU A 100 -21.92 -2.46 18.59
N LYS A 101 -21.39 -2.07 17.43
CA LYS A 101 -20.07 -2.49 16.93
C LYS A 101 -18.97 -1.48 17.24
N ARG A 102 -19.24 -0.53 18.14
CA ARG A 102 -18.28 0.52 18.49
C ARG A 102 -17.00 -0.05 19.10
N ASP A 103 -17.16 -1.10 19.91
CA ASP A 103 -16.08 -1.69 20.69
C ASP A 103 -15.46 -2.93 20.00
N ASP A 104 -15.99 -3.34 18.84
CA ASP A 104 -15.43 -4.41 18.02
C ASP A 104 -14.09 -3.98 17.39
N PRO A 105 -13.12 -4.91 17.22
CA PRO A 105 -11.88 -4.61 16.54
C PRO A 105 -12.15 -4.22 15.09
N LYS A 106 -11.75 -3.00 14.72
CA LYS A 106 -11.92 -2.47 13.37
C LYS A 106 -10.94 -3.13 12.40
N PRO A 107 -11.38 -3.47 11.17
CA PRO A 107 -10.47 -3.97 10.15
C PRO A 107 -9.46 -2.88 9.74
N LEU A 108 -8.27 -3.31 9.31
CA LEU A 108 -7.24 -2.39 8.83
C LEU A 108 -7.68 -1.71 7.52
N GLN A 109 -7.54 -0.40 7.46
CA GLN A 109 -7.77 0.41 6.25
C GLN A 109 -6.59 0.35 5.29
N THR A 110 -6.81 0.62 3.99
CA THR A 110 -5.76 0.68 2.96
C THR A 110 -4.59 1.60 3.35
N ARG A 111 -4.89 2.78 3.90
CA ARG A 111 -3.85 3.72 4.35
C ARG A 111 -2.97 3.15 5.47
N GLN A 112 -3.55 2.33 6.34
CA GLN A 112 -2.82 1.68 7.44
C GLN A 112 -1.93 0.55 6.90
N TYR A 113 -2.42 -0.22 5.93
CA TYR A 113 -1.60 -1.18 5.19
C TYR A 113 -0.41 -0.53 4.48
N GLU A 114 -0.61 0.62 3.84
CA GLU A 114 0.47 1.41 3.23
C GLU A 114 1.47 1.91 4.27
N ALA A 115 1.00 2.41 5.42
CA ALA A 115 1.87 2.84 6.52
C ALA A 115 2.73 1.69 7.06
N ILE A 116 2.13 0.50 7.21
CA ILE A 116 2.84 -0.72 7.62
C ILE A 116 3.91 -1.09 6.58
N ALA A 117 3.58 -1.13 5.28
CA ALA A 117 4.55 -1.50 4.23
C ALA A 117 5.69 -0.48 4.07
N THR A 118 5.43 0.80 4.34
CA THR A 118 6.43 1.87 4.16
C THR A 118 7.24 2.15 5.43
N SER A 119 6.85 1.62 6.58
CA SER A 119 7.48 1.88 7.88
C SER A 119 8.96 1.42 7.94
N PRO A 120 9.90 2.33 8.24
CA PRO A 120 11.31 1.96 8.45
C PRO A 120 11.52 1.18 9.76
N ALA A 121 10.72 1.44 10.79
CA ALA A 121 10.81 0.74 12.08
C ALA A 121 10.48 -0.76 11.92
N ILE A 122 9.42 -1.07 11.17
CA ILE A 122 9.02 -2.45 10.87
C ILE A 122 10.11 -3.18 10.07
N ARG A 123 10.68 -2.52 9.04
CA ARG A 123 11.81 -3.09 8.27
C ARG A 123 13.02 -3.36 9.16
N LYS A 124 13.33 -2.47 10.09
CA LYS A 124 14.43 -2.65 11.06
C LYS A 124 14.15 -3.82 12.01
N ALA A 125 12.93 -3.95 12.53
CA ALA A 125 12.56 -5.05 13.43
C ALA A 125 12.66 -6.42 12.74
N LEU A 126 12.21 -6.53 11.48
CA LEU A 126 12.34 -7.74 10.67
C LEU A 126 13.80 -8.05 10.30
N ALA A 127 14.62 -7.03 10.03
CA ALA A 127 16.03 -7.22 9.70
C ALA A 127 16.88 -7.60 10.93
N ALA A 128 16.52 -7.11 12.12
CA ALA A 128 17.20 -7.44 13.37
C ALA A 128 17.00 -8.90 13.80
N ASN A 129 15.88 -9.52 13.40
CA ASN A 129 15.49 -10.87 13.84
C ASN A 129 15.16 -11.78 12.64
N PRO A 130 16.15 -12.52 12.09
CA PRO A 130 15.95 -13.37 10.91
C PRO A 130 14.92 -14.49 11.07
N ARG A 131 14.64 -14.93 12.30
CA ARG A 131 13.64 -15.97 12.60
C ARG A 131 12.20 -15.45 12.62
N LEU A 132 12.01 -14.15 12.79
CA LEU A 132 10.70 -13.53 12.89
C LEU A 132 9.84 -13.75 11.62
N PRO A 133 10.38 -13.61 10.39
CA PRO A 133 9.67 -14.01 9.17
C PRO A 133 9.23 -15.48 9.13
N GLU A 134 10.03 -16.39 9.67
CA GLU A 134 9.70 -17.83 9.71
C GLU A 134 8.55 -18.10 10.66
N VAL A 135 8.58 -17.49 11.86
CA VAL A 135 7.51 -17.58 12.85
C VAL A 135 6.21 -17.01 12.26
N LEU A 136 6.25 -15.81 11.70
CA LEU A 136 5.08 -15.19 11.04
C LEU A 136 4.53 -16.07 9.91
N SER A 137 5.41 -16.65 9.09
CA SER A 137 5.00 -17.56 8.00
C SER A 137 4.38 -18.86 8.53
N SER A 138 4.86 -19.39 9.66
CA SER A 138 4.30 -20.59 10.29
C SER A 138 2.89 -20.33 10.84
N ILE A 139 2.69 -19.19 11.49
CA ILE A 139 1.39 -18.75 12.01
C ILE A 139 0.42 -18.48 10.86
N ASP A 140 0.86 -17.86 9.76
CA ASP A 140 0.00 -17.55 8.61
C ASP A 140 -0.45 -18.80 7.83
N ARG A 141 0.14 -19.97 8.09
CA ARG A 141 -0.36 -21.25 7.55
C ARG A 141 -1.51 -21.83 8.37
N LEU A 142 -1.67 -21.42 9.63
CA LEU A 142 -2.72 -21.89 10.52
C LEU A 142 -4.04 -21.15 10.28
N ARG A 143 -5.16 -21.73 10.72
CA ARG A 143 -6.51 -21.18 10.56
C ARG A 143 -7.29 -21.36 11.87
N GLY A 144 -8.30 -20.51 12.10
CA GLY A 144 -9.18 -20.62 13.26
C GLY A 144 -8.44 -20.52 14.59
N GLU A 145 -8.89 -21.30 15.58
CA GLU A 145 -8.39 -21.30 16.96
C GLU A 145 -6.89 -21.63 17.05
N ASP A 146 -6.39 -22.57 16.23
CA ASP A 146 -4.96 -22.93 16.22
C ASP A 146 -4.06 -21.73 15.92
N ARG A 147 -4.52 -20.84 15.03
CA ARG A 147 -3.79 -19.61 14.69
C ARG A 147 -3.78 -18.64 15.87
N GLU A 148 -4.90 -18.51 16.56
CA GLU A 148 -5.03 -17.63 17.72
C GLU A 148 -4.17 -18.12 18.89
N GLU A 149 -4.17 -19.43 19.15
CA GLU A 149 -3.32 -20.03 20.20
C GLU A 149 -1.83 -19.87 19.86
N ALA A 150 -1.44 -20.11 18.60
CA ALA A 150 -0.06 -19.92 18.16
C ALA A 150 0.39 -18.46 18.29
N LEU A 151 -0.48 -17.49 17.99
CA LEU A 151 -0.22 -16.06 18.22
C LEU A 151 -0.06 -15.73 19.70
N GLN A 152 -0.96 -16.23 20.55
CA GLN A 152 -0.89 -16.00 22.00
C GLN A 152 0.40 -16.54 22.60
N ARG A 153 0.81 -17.75 22.19
CA ARG A 153 2.06 -18.37 22.61
C ARG A 153 3.28 -17.58 22.11
N ALA A 154 3.27 -17.16 20.85
CA ALA A 154 4.38 -16.40 20.27
C ALA A 154 4.54 -15.01 20.91
N LEU A 155 3.45 -14.40 21.41
CA LEU A 155 3.46 -13.14 22.16
C LEU A 155 3.72 -13.33 23.67
N GLY A 156 3.77 -14.58 24.15
CA GLY A 156 3.93 -14.89 25.57
C GLY A 156 2.74 -14.45 26.44
N VAL A 157 1.53 -14.41 25.87
CA VAL A 157 0.28 -14.06 26.58
C VAL A 157 -0.61 -15.28 26.87
N SER A 158 -0.17 -16.48 26.49
CA SER A 158 -0.90 -17.71 26.80
C SER A 158 -0.88 -18.01 28.30
N ALA A 159 -2.03 -18.43 28.84
CA ALA A 159 -2.16 -18.81 30.26
C ALA A 159 -1.21 -19.95 30.66
N SER A 160 -0.80 -20.79 29.71
CA SER A 160 0.17 -21.87 29.94
C SER A 160 1.59 -21.35 30.18
N ASP A 161 1.97 -20.23 29.54
CA ASP A 161 3.31 -19.65 29.64
C ASP A 161 3.52 -18.86 30.94
N ALA A 162 2.45 -18.24 31.48
CA ALA A 162 2.46 -17.65 32.82
C ALA A 162 2.83 -18.68 33.90
N ASN A 163 2.37 -19.92 33.74
CA ASN A 163 2.65 -21.04 34.64
C ASN A 163 4.04 -21.67 34.41
N ARG A 164 4.57 -21.57 33.18
CA ARG A 164 5.91 -22.07 32.82
C ARG A 164 7.03 -21.17 33.31
N SER A 165 6.80 -19.85 33.30
CA SER A 165 7.72 -18.87 33.89
C SER A 165 7.93 -19.09 35.39
N GLN A 166 6.90 -19.56 36.11
CA GLN A 166 7.03 -19.95 37.53
C GLN A 166 7.90 -21.20 37.76
N ARG A 167 8.11 -22.05 36.73
CA ARG A 167 8.90 -23.29 36.83
C ARG A 167 10.33 -23.15 36.33
N GLY A 168 10.77 -21.96 35.92
CA GLY A 168 12.19 -21.64 35.71
C GLY A 168 12.88 -22.43 34.59
N VAL A 169 12.16 -22.87 33.56
CA VAL A 169 12.77 -23.45 32.34
C VAL A 169 12.61 -22.49 31.16
N PRO A 170 13.44 -21.42 31.10
CA PRO A 170 13.47 -20.54 29.94
C PRO A 170 14.23 -21.24 28.81
N SER A 171 13.62 -21.26 27.62
CA SER A 171 14.42 -21.40 26.41
C SER A 171 14.81 -19.98 26.03
N ALA A 172 16.08 -19.59 26.22
CA ALA A 172 16.55 -18.24 25.91
C ALA A 172 16.16 -17.80 24.48
N GLN A 173 16.11 -18.76 23.54
CA GLN A 173 15.70 -18.53 22.16
C GLN A 173 14.21 -18.20 22.01
N SER A 174 13.32 -18.75 22.85
CA SER A 174 11.89 -18.39 22.80
C SER A 174 11.65 -17.01 23.39
N ASP A 175 12.40 -16.62 24.41
CA ASP A 175 12.22 -15.34 25.08
C ASP A 175 12.69 -14.17 24.19
N GLU A 176 13.78 -14.38 23.44
CA GLU A 176 14.23 -13.46 22.39
C GLU A 176 13.21 -13.34 21.26
N ASP A 177 12.64 -14.47 20.79
CA ASP A 177 11.61 -14.47 19.74
C ASP A 177 10.33 -13.73 20.21
N VAL A 178 9.90 -13.95 21.46
CA VAL A 178 8.74 -13.26 22.07
C VAL A 178 8.99 -11.76 22.14
N LYS A 179 10.17 -11.36 22.62
CA LYS A 179 10.55 -9.94 22.67
C LYS A 179 10.57 -9.33 21.27
N ALA A 180 11.18 -10.00 20.29
CA ALA A 180 11.23 -9.54 18.91
C ALA A 180 9.83 -9.38 18.29
N LEU A 181 8.89 -10.27 18.62
CA LEU A 181 7.51 -10.18 18.15
C LEU A 181 6.74 -9.03 18.83
N ARG A 182 6.97 -8.78 20.12
CA ARG A 182 6.42 -7.61 20.83
C ARG A 182 6.95 -6.29 20.25
N ASP A 183 8.26 -6.20 20.05
CA ASP A 183 8.91 -5.04 19.41
C ASP A 183 8.32 -4.78 17.99
N LEU A 184 8.04 -5.85 17.23
CA LEU A 184 7.36 -5.74 15.94
C LEU A 184 5.91 -5.26 16.08
N ALA A 185 5.16 -5.78 17.03
CA ALA A 185 3.77 -5.40 17.28
C ALA A 185 3.66 -3.91 17.65
N GLU A 186 4.55 -3.41 18.50
CA GLU A 186 4.65 -1.97 18.82
C GLU A 186 4.98 -1.13 17.59
N ALA A 187 5.94 -1.57 16.76
CA ALA A 187 6.28 -0.86 15.53
C ALA A 187 5.11 -0.80 14.53
N ILE A 188 4.28 -1.86 14.47
CA ILE A 188 3.04 -1.89 13.68
C ILE A 188 2.02 -0.91 14.25
N GLU A 189 1.81 -0.92 15.56
CA GLU A 189 0.86 -0.04 16.25
C GLU A 189 1.18 1.44 15.99
N LEU A 190 2.45 1.83 16.16
CA LEU A 190 2.93 3.18 15.91
C LEU A 190 2.71 3.62 14.44
N ALA A 191 2.91 2.70 13.50
CA ALA A 191 2.68 2.95 12.07
C ALA A 191 1.19 3.14 11.76
N VAL A 192 0.31 2.30 12.34
CA VAL A 192 -1.14 2.35 12.12
C VAL A 192 -1.76 3.62 12.71
N ARG A 193 -1.23 4.09 13.83
CA ARG A 193 -1.70 5.33 14.48
C ARG A 193 -1.30 6.61 13.79
N GLY A 194 -0.23 6.59 13.00
CA GLY A 194 0.35 7.80 12.44
C GLY A 194 0.81 8.79 13.51
N GLY A 195 1.39 8.31 14.62
CA GLY A 195 1.99 9.17 15.65
C GLY A 195 1.03 9.86 16.62
N LYS A 196 -0.26 9.50 16.63
CA LYS A 196 -1.22 9.99 17.64
C LYS A 196 -0.90 9.37 19.00
N GLN A 197 -0.33 10.14 19.92
CA GLN A 197 0.04 9.67 21.27
C GLN A 197 -1.16 9.65 22.25
N ASP A 198 -2.24 10.37 21.96
CA ASP A 198 -3.37 10.55 22.89
C ASP A 198 -4.35 9.37 22.99
N ALA A 199 -4.18 8.31 22.17
CA ALA A 199 -5.02 7.12 22.25
C ALA A 199 -4.37 6.02 23.13
N LEU A 200 -5.15 5.07 23.66
CA LEU A 200 -4.67 3.90 24.44
C LEU A 200 -3.82 2.96 23.58
N GLY A 201 -2.51 2.91 23.83
CA GLY A 201 -1.55 2.08 23.07
C GLY A 201 -1.54 0.62 23.51
N LEU A 202 -0.71 -0.20 22.85
CA LEU A 202 -0.35 -1.51 23.36
C LEU A 202 0.41 -1.33 24.68
N ASP A 203 -0.08 -1.96 25.74
CA ASP A 203 0.58 -2.07 27.03
C ASP A 203 0.73 -3.55 27.35
N TRP A 204 1.96 -4.00 27.56
CA TRP A 204 2.26 -5.39 27.85
C TRP A 204 2.15 -5.73 29.33
N GLY A 205 2.07 -4.72 30.22
CA GLY A 205 2.09 -4.89 31.68
C GLY A 205 3.42 -5.49 32.16
N ASP A 206 4.30 -4.67 32.72
CA ASP A 206 5.50 -5.13 33.43
C ASP A 206 5.16 -5.83 34.77
#